data_AF-A0A0A8F0C2-F1
#
_entry.id   AF-A0A0A8F0C2-F1
#
_cell.length_a   1.000
_cell.length_b   1.000
_cell.length_c   1.000
_cell.angle_alpha   90.00
_cell.angle_beta   90.00
_cell.angle_gamma   90.00
#
_symmetry.space_group_name_H-M   'P 1'
#
loop_
_entity.id
_entity.type
_entity.pdbx_description
1 polymer ?
#
loop_
_entity_poly.entity_id
_entity_poly.type
_entity_poly.pdbx_seq_one_letter_code
_entity_poly.pdbx_strand_id
1 'polypeptide(L)'
;MEKGRMNACERLVAATLIEIMKAKGEIALQEIDLVEDETLRGKDFALFGLSSLDWMELASRVEKLAGVELDDAVMIDPEIRSIAGWSACLYRAGALS
;
A
#
# COMPACT_ATOMS: atom_id res chain seq x y z
N MET A 1 -11.72 1.72 18.05
CA MET A 1 -11.56 0.48 17.27
C MET A 1 -11.31 0.77 15.80
N GLU A 2 -12.04 1.70 15.16
CA GLU A 2 -11.88 2.03 13.73
C GLU A 2 -10.50 2.59 13.34
N LYS A 3 -9.94 3.50 14.16
CA LYS A 3 -8.59 4.06 13.94
C LYS A 3 -7.47 3.01 14.01
N GLY A 4 -7.70 1.91 14.74
CA GLY A 4 -6.75 0.80 14.83
C GLY A 4 -6.72 -0.06 13.58
N ARG A 5 -7.89 -0.37 13.01
CA ARG A 5 -8.01 -1.16 11.77
C ARG A 5 -7.48 -0.40 10.55
N MET A 6 -7.74 0.91 10.47
CA MET A 6 -7.15 1.74 9.40
C MET A 6 -5.62 1.74 9.48
N ASN A 7 -5.05 1.97 10.67
CA ASN A 7 -3.59 1.88 10.87
C ASN A 7 -3.03 0.51 10.47
N ALA A 8 -3.74 -0.57 10.75
CA ALA A 8 -3.31 -1.91 10.35
C ALA A 8 -3.30 -2.07 8.82
N CYS A 9 -4.28 -1.49 8.11
CA CYS A 9 -4.30 -1.46 6.65
C CYS A 9 -3.14 -0.62 6.09
N GLU A 10 -2.89 0.57 6.64
CA GLU A 10 -1.76 1.43 6.22
C GLU A 10 -0.42 0.70 6.40
N ARG A 11 -0.20 0.07 7.57
CA ARG A 11 1.02 -0.70 7.87
C ARG A 11 1.19 -1.91 6.97
N LEU A 12 0.10 -2.62 6.66
CA LEU A 12 0.14 -3.78 5.75
C LEU A 12 0.66 -3.36 4.36
N VAL A 13 0.10 -2.29 3.80
CA VAL A 13 0.52 -1.79 2.48
C VAL A 13 1.96 -1.26 2.55
N ALA A 14 2.31 -0.48 3.57
CA ALA A 14 3.66 0.07 3.75
C ALA A 14 4.72 -1.01 3.91
N ALA A 15 4.48 -2.03 4.74
CA ALA A 15 5.41 -3.13 4.96
C ALA A 15 5.63 -3.93 3.66
N THR A 16 4.55 -4.23 2.92
CA THR A 16 4.64 -4.97 1.66
C THR A 16 5.37 -4.16 0.58
N LEU A 17 5.13 -2.84 0.51
CA LEU A 17 5.87 -1.93 -0.36
C LEU A 17 7.38 -1.96 -0.07
N ILE A 18 7.76 -1.88 1.21
CA ILE A 18 9.16 -1.94 1.64
C ILE A 18 9.81 -3.27 1.22
N GLU A 19 9.13 -4.39 1.35
CA GLU A 19 9.65 -5.68 0.92
C GLU A 19 9.94 -5.72 -0.59
N ILE A 20 9.03 -5.19 -1.40
CA ILE A 20 9.21 -5.09 -2.86
C ILE A 20 10.38 -4.18 -3.19
N MET A 21 10.46 -2.99 -2.58
CA MET A 21 11.59 -2.08 -2.79
C MET A 21 12.93 -2.73 -2.41
N LYS A 22 13.00 -3.43 -1.27
CA LYS A 22 14.20 -4.16 -0.83
C LYS A 22 14.61 -5.24 -1.82
N ALA A 23 13.66 -6.00 -2.35
CA ALA A 23 13.93 -7.06 -3.33
C ALA A 23 14.55 -6.50 -4.63
N LYS A 24 14.29 -5.23 -4.94
CA LYS A 24 14.84 -4.54 -6.12
C LYS A 24 16.17 -3.84 -5.88
N GLY A 25 16.67 -3.83 -4.65
CA GLY A 25 17.89 -3.11 -4.28
C GLY A 25 17.70 -1.59 -4.17
N GLU A 26 16.44 -1.13 -4.08
CA GLU A 26 16.13 0.28 -3.81
C GLU A 26 16.37 0.61 -2.33
N ILE A 27 16.62 1.89 -2.03
CA ILE A 27 16.74 2.35 -0.65
C ILE A 27 15.38 2.17 0.04
N ALA A 28 15.36 1.23 0.98
CA ALA A 28 14.18 0.94 1.76
C ALA A 28 13.89 2.08 2.75
N LEU A 29 12.72 2.72 2.60
CA LEU A 29 12.16 3.62 3.60
C LEU A 29 11.77 2.84 4.86
N GLN A 30 11.67 3.52 6.00
CA GLN A 30 11.12 2.89 7.20
C GLN A 30 9.59 2.88 7.13
N GLU A 31 8.97 1.84 7.68
CA GLU A 31 7.50 1.72 7.73
C GLU A 31 6.86 2.93 8.39
N ILE A 32 7.49 3.45 9.46
CA ILE A 32 6.97 4.60 10.19
C ILE A 32 6.97 5.88 9.35
N ASP A 33 7.98 6.10 8.51
CA ASP A 33 8.05 7.26 7.63
C ASP A 33 6.89 7.24 6.63
N LEU A 34 6.61 6.07 6.05
CA LEU A 34 5.54 5.88 5.07
C LEU A 34 4.12 6.06 5.66
N VAL A 35 3.94 5.71 6.93
CA VAL A 35 2.64 5.78 7.60
C VAL A 35 2.41 7.13 8.28
N GLU A 36 3.45 7.81 8.77
CA GLU A 36 3.30 9.09 9.46
C GLU A 36 3.40 10.31 8.53
N ASP A 37 4.24 10.27 7.49
CA ASP A 37 4.37 11.36 6.52
C ASP A 37 3.22 11.32 5.50
N GLU A 38 2.31 12.30 5.56
CA GLU A 38 1.18 12.43 4.62
C GLU A 38 1.61 12.53 3.16
N THR A 39 2.75 13.18 2.89
CA THR A 39 3.29 13.30 1.52
C THR A 39 3.70 11.94 0.99
N LEU A 40 4.43 11.15 1.79
CA LEU A 40 4.83 9.79 1.39
C LEU A 40 3.63 8.85 1.30
N ARG A 41 2.67 8.98 2.21
CA ARG A 41 1.48 8.13 2.26
C ARG A 41 0.56 8.35 1.06
N GLY A 42 0.46 9.58 0.57
CA GLY A 42 -0.30 9.95 -0.63
C GLY A 42 0.49 9.79 -1.94
N LYS A 43 1.79 9.47 -1.88
CA LYS A 43 2.64 9.39 -3.05
C LYS A 43 2.29 8.18 -3.93
N ASP A 44 2.18 8.41 -5.24
CA ASP A 44 1.99 7.34 -6.22
C ASP A 44 3.17 6.35 -6.17
N PHE A 45 2.85 5.04 -6.15
CA PHE A 45 3.82 3.95 -6.25
C PHE A 45 4.80 4.08 -7.42
N ALA A 46 4.37 4.63 -8.56
CA ALA A 46 5.26 4.89 -9.70
C ALA A 46 6.43 5.83 -9.35
N LEU A 47 6.23 6.74 -8.39
CA LEU A 47 7.22 7.71 -7.94
C LEU A 47 8.22 7.13 -6.91
N PHE A 48 8.09 5.86 -6.56
CA PHE A 48 9.08 5.08 -5.79
C PHE A 48 9.99 4.24 -6.69
N GLY A 49 9.98 4.46 -8.00
CA GLY A 49 10.76 3.65 -8.96
C GLY A 49 10.12 2.29 -9.27
N LEU A 50 8.86 2.12 -8.92
CA LEU A 50 8.10 0.90 -9.23
C LEU A 50 7.51 0.98 -10.64
N SER A 51 7.69 -0.11 -11.38
CA SER A 51 7.02 -0.39 -12.63
C SER A 51 5.63 -0.99 -12.39
N SER A 52 4.89 -1.19 -13.48
CA SER A 52 3.57 -1.78 -13.39
C SER A 52 3.54 -3.22 -12.88
N LEU A 53 4.57 -4.00 -13.19
CA LEU A 53 4.67 -5.36 -12.67
C LEU A 53 4.90 -5.37 -11.16
N ASP A 54 5.61 -4.36 -10.63
CA ASP A 54 5.90 -4.30 -9.20
C ASP A 54 4.66 -3.94 -8.40
N TRP A 55 3.84 -2.99 -8.86
CA TRP A 55 2.59 -2.70 -8.17
C TRP A 55 1.54 -3.80 -8.36
N MET A 56 1.57 -4.58 -9.45
CA MET A 56 0.75 -5.80 -9.57
C MET A 56 1.17 -6.88 -8.57
N GLU A 57 2.48 -7.07 -8.35
CA GLU A 57 2.98 -7.95 -7.31
C GLU A 57 2.59 -7.46 -5.91
N LEU A 58 2.68 -6.14 -5.66
CA LEU A 58 2.24 -5.51 -4.43
C LEU A 58 0.76 -5.82 -4.15
N ALA A 59 -0.11 -5.62 -5.15
CA ALA A 59 -1.54 -5.91 -5.05
C ALA A 59 -1.78 -7.36 -4.64
N SER A 60 -1.21 -8.31 -5.39
CA SER A 60 -1.40 -9.73 -5.12
C SER A 60 -0.98 -10.13 -3.70
N ARG A 61 0.13 -9.59 -3.21
CA ARG A 61 0.61 -9.85 -1.84
C ARG A 61 -0.30 -9.22 -0.78
N VAL A 62 -0.69 -7.96 -0.98
CA VAL A 62 -1.57 -7.22 -0.06
C VAL A 62 -2.92 -7.91 0.05
N GLU A 63 -3.55 -8.28 -1.07
CA GLU A 63 -4.85 -8.96 -1.11
C GLU A 63 -4.80 -10.30 -0.37
N LYS A 64 -3.74 -11.10 -0.63
CA LYS A 64 -3.52 -12.37 0.05
C LYS A 64 -3.41 -12.23 1.56
N LEU A 65 -2.73 -11.18 2.04
CA LEU A 65 -2.55 -10.93 3.46
C LEU A 65 -3.80 -10.31 4.11
N ALA A 66 -4.51 -9.46 3.38
CA ALA A 66 -5.72 -8.78 3.85
C ALA A 66 -6.97 -9.67 3.82
N GLY A 67 -6.97 -10.71 2.97
CA GLY A 67 -8.11 -11.60 2.76
C GLY A 67 -9.24 -10.98 1.92
N VAL A 68 -8.96 -9.90 1.19
CA VAL A 68 -9.92 -9.16 0.35
C VAL A 68 -9.22 -8.68 -0.93
N GLU A 69 -10.00 -8.41 -1.97
CA GLU A 69 -9.50 -7.87 -3.24
C GLU A 69 -9.46 -6.33 -3.21
N LEU A 70 -8.50 -5.76 -3.94
CA LEU A 70 -8.44 -4.32 -4.21
C LEU A 70 -9.36 -3.97 -5.38
N ASP A 71 -9.91 -2.76 -5.36
CA ASP A 71 -10.66 -2.23 -6.50
C ASP A 71 -9.71 -1.83 -7.63
N ASP A 72 -10.08 -2.10 -8.88
CA ASP A 72 -9.29 -1.73 -10.06
C ASP A 72 -8.93 -0.24 -10.09
N ALA A 73 -9.79 0.64 -9.55
CA ALA A 73 -9.54 2.07 -9.50
C ALA A 73 -8.24 2.42 -8.79
N VAL A 74 -7.93 1.77 -7.65
CA VAL A 74 -6.69 2.04 -6.91
C VAL A 74 -5.44 1.49 -7.62
N MET A 75 -5.61 0.60 -8.59
CA MET A 75 -4.53 0.06 -9.41
C MET A 75 -4.15 0.98 -10.58
N ILE A 76 -5.12 1.72 -11.13
CA ILE A 76 -4.95 2.49 -12.37
C ILE A 76 -4.87 4.00 -12.15
N ASP A 77 -5.54 4.53 -11.13
CA ASP A 77 -5.63 5.98 -10.88
C ASP A 77 -4.44 6.47 -10.03
N PRO A 78 -3.51 7.28 -10.59
CA PRO A 78 -2.35 7.79 -9.88
C PRO A 78 -2.68 8.62 -8.64
N GLU A 79 -3.88 9.22 -8.55
CA GLU A 79 -4.28 10.02 -7.38
C GLU A 79 -4.55 9.15 -6.14
N ILE A 80 -4.85 7.86 -6.35
CA ILE A 80 -5.19 6.91 -5.28
C ILE A 80 -4.35 5.63 -5.32
N ARG A 81 -3.40 5.50 -6.25
CA ARG A 81 -2.38 4.43 -6.27
C ARG A 81 -1.26 4.72 -5.28
N SER A 82 -1.64 4.81 -4.02
CA SER A 82 -0.79 5.19 -2.90
C SER A 82 -1.12 4.36 -1.67
N ILE A 83 -0.32 4.48 -0.61
CA ILE A 83 -0.59 3.80 0.67
C ILE A 83 -1.95 4.22 1.21
N ALA A 84 -2.25 5.53 1.18
CA ALA A 84 -3.51 6.08 1.65
C ALA A 84 -4.71 5.55 0.85
N GLY A 85 -4.61 5.53 -0.49
CA GLY A 85 -5.70 5.05 -1.34
C GLY A 85 -5.96 3.55 -1.20
N TRP A 86 -4.91 2.74 -1.16
CA TRP A 86 -5.02 1.29 -1.02
C TRP A 86 -5.51 0.90 0.36
N SER A 87 -4.97 1.48 1.44
CA SER A 87 -5.43 1.21 2.81
C SER A 87 -6.91 1.57 3.01
N ALA A 88 -7.36 2.69 2.42
CA ALA A 88 -8.76 3.08 2.44
C ALA A 88 -9.65 2.09 1.66
N CYS A 89 -9.18 1.56 0.53
CA CYS A 89 -9.86 0.51 -0.23
C CYS A 89 -10.02 -0.76 0.61
N LEU A 90 -8.93 -1.29 1.15
CA LEU A 90 -8.92 -2.47 2.02
C LEU A 90 -9.86 -2.31 3.23
N TYR A 91 -9.80 -1.15 3.89
CA TYR A 91 -10.65 -0.85 5.03
C TYR A 91 -12.14 -0.93 4.67
N ARG A 92 -12.53 -0.37 3.52
CA ARG A 92 -13.91 -0.42 3.00
C ARG A 92 -14.33 -1.83 2.59
N ALA A 93 -13.40 -2.62 2.04
CA ALA A 93 -13.62 -4.01 1.67
C ALA A 93 -13.75 -4.97 2.88
N GLY A 94 -13.47 -4.49 4.09
CA GLY A 94 -13.58 -5.30 5.31
C GLY A 94 -12.30 -6.03 5.70
N ALA A 95 -11.14 -5.65 5.15
CA ALA A 95 -9.85 -6.21 5.52
C ALA A 95 -9.62 -6.12 7.05
N LEU A 96 -8.93 -7.14 7.58
CA LEU A 96 -8.45 -7.19 8.96
C LEU A 96 -9.56 -6.99 10.00
N SER A 97 -10.77 -7.48 9.69
CA SER A 97 -11.94 -7.46 10.58
C SER A 97 -12.08 -8.69 11.46
#